data_AF-A0A229TAY2-F1
#
_entry.id   AF-A0A229TAY2-F1
#
_cell.length_a   1.000
_cell.length_b   1.000
_cell.length_c   1.000
_cell.angle_alpha   90.00
_cell.angle_beta   90.00
_cell.angle_gamma   90.00
#
_symmetry.space_group_name_H-M   'P 1'
#
loop_
_entity.id
_entity.type
_entity.pdbx_description
1 polymer ?
#
loop_
_entity_poly.entity_id
_entity_poly.type
_entity_poly.pdbx_seq_one_letter_code
_entity_poly.pdbx_strand_id
1 'polypeptide(L)'
;MSRRSLAILAALAMSLVPATVAQAAPAHVEVTCSGYGCDHLDPVATGCSAGSTTVASAAIGSVGTVELRWSPTCQTNWSRVTVAAGGANPSSFWRYADIYRQSPASHDYFDFNGNGSPVYGNMLYAPGCAWASGTIQYSGGWSTGTAVQPGC
;
A
#
# COMPACT_ATOMS: atom_id res chain seq x y z
N MET A 1 -68.16 -11.62 -50.08
CA MET A 1 -68.16 -11.15 -48.67
C MET A 1 -66.71 -10.97 -48.23
N SER A 2 -66.42 -9.82 -47.60
CA SER A 2 -65.24 -9.45 -46.78
C SER A 2 -63.82 -9.58 -47.37
N ARG A 3 -63.17 -8.50 -47.85
CA ARG A 3 -62.37 -7.49 -47.10
C ARG A 3 -61.32 -8.08 -46.14
N ARG A 4 -60.01 -7.82 -46.36
CA ARG A 4 -59.16 -6.90 -45.53
C ARG A 4 -57.67 -6.94 -45.91
N SER A 5 -57.02 -5.81 -45.63
CA SER A 5 -55.77 -5.24 -46.10
C SER A 5 -54.46 -5.72 -45.41
N LEU A 6 -53.33 -5.31 -46.03
CA LEU A 6 -52.01 -4.93 -45.44
C LEU A 6 -51.13 -6.09 -44.90
N ALA A 7 -49.79 -6.05 -44.98
CA ALA A 7 -48.92 -4.93 -44.69
C ALA A 7 -47.54 -5.00 -45.38
N ILE A 8 -46.98 -3.81 -45.62
CA ILE A 8 -45.61 -3.55 -46.04
C ILE A 8 -44.67 -3.91 -44.88
N LEU A 9 -43.75 -4.85 -45.09
CA LEU A 9 -42.67 -5.17 -44.15
C LEU A 9 -41.58 -4.11 -44.28
N ALA A 10 -41.63 -3.09 -43.43
CA ALA A 10 -40.55 -2.12 -43.26
C ALA A 10 -39.35 -2.81 -42.59
N ALA A 11 -38.20 -2.77 -43.26
CA ALA A 11 -36.93 -3.28 -42.75
C ALA A 11 -36.44 -2.41 -41.59
N LEU A 12 -36.42 -2.96 -40.36
CA LEU A 12 -35.67 -2.38 -39.25
C LEU A 12 -34.23 -2.89 -39.30
N ALA A 13 -33.33 -2.10 -39.88
CA ALA A 13 -31.90 -2.28 -39.69
C ALA A 13 -31.54 -1.83 -38.26
N MET A 14 -31.35 -2.79 -37.34
CA MET A 14 -30.78 -2.53 -36.02
C MET A 14 -29.30 -2.20 -36.18
N SER A 15 -28.98 -0.91 -36.11
CA SER A 15 -27.61 -0.41 -36.00
C SER A 15 -27.02 -0.82 -34.65
N LEU A 16 -26.08 -1.77 -34.68
CA LEU A 16 -25.20 -2.11 -33.57
C LEU A 16 -24.28 -0.92 -33.30
N VAL A 17 -24.61 -0.10 -32.30
CA VAL A 17 -23.70 0.94 -31.78
C VAL A 17 -22.70 0.25 -30.86
N PRO A 18 -21.39 0.25 -31.16
CA PRO A 18 -20.40 -0.29 -30.24
C PRO A 18 -20.33 0.60 -28.99
N ALA A 19 -20.66 0.03 -27.83
CA ALA A 19 -20.47 0.69 -26.54
C ALA A 19 -18.97 0.75 -26.24
N THR A 20 -18.36 1.92 -26.41
CA THR A 20 -17.00 2.19 -25.94
C THR A 20 -17.01 2.20 -24.42
N VAL A 21 -16.53 1.13 -23.79
CA VAL A 21 -16.24 1.09 -22.36
C VAL A 21 -15.12 2.09 -22.09
N ALA A 22 -15.44 3.22 -21.48
CA ALA A 22 -14.44 4.16 -20.98
C ALA A 22 -13.66 3.47 -19.85
N GLN A 23 -12.40 3.14 -20.12
CA GLN A 23 -11.47 2.64 -19.11
C GLN A 23 -11.23 3.78 -18.12
N ALA A 24 -11.79 3.67 -16.90
CA ALA A 24 -11.48 4.63 -15.84
C ALA A 24 -9.97 4.56 -15.56
N ALA A 25 -9.28 5.70 -15.67
CA ALA A 25 -7.89 5.80 -15.25
C ALA A 25 -7.81 5.48 -13.74
N PRO A 26 -6.69 4.91 -13.25
CA PRO A 26 -6.50 4.70 -11.83
C PRO A 26 -6.71 6.04 -11.10
N ALA A 27 -7.58 6.05 -10.09
CA ALA A 27 -7.71 7.19 -9.20
C ALA A 27 -6.36 7.36 -8.48
N HIS A 28 -5.63 8.41 -8.84
CA HIS A 28 -4.44 8.81 -8.11
C HIS A 28 -4.92 9.51 -6.83
N VAL A 29 -4.47 9.02 -5.68
CA VAL A 29 -4.59 9.80 -4.45
C VAL A 29 -3.61 10.95 -4.61
N GLU A 30 -4.13 12.18 -4.70
CA GLU A 30 -3.33 13.39 -4.71
C GLU A 30 -2.46 13.45 -3.46
N VAL A 31 -1.23 13.93 -3.61
CA VAL A 31 -0.31 14.04 -2.47
C VAL A 31 -0.79 15.16 -1.55
N THR A 32 -1.09 14.82 -0.28
CA THR A 32 -1.70 15.77 0.67
C THR A 32 -0.73 16.37 1.69
N CYS A 33 0.52 15.94 1.71
CA CYS A 33 1.54 16.41 2.64
C CYS A 33 2.88 16.65 1.94
N SER A 34 3.81 17.37 2.58
CA SER A 34 5.18 17.52 2.07
C SER A 34 6.18 17.72 3.21
N GLY A 35 7.43 17.30 2.99
CA GLY A 35 8.50 17.47 3.97
C GLY A 35 8.13 16.81 5.31
N TYR A 36 8.57 17.43 6.41
CA TYR A 36 8.19 17.06 7.77
C TYR A 36 6.68 17.10 8.05
N GLY A 37 5.88 17.77 7.22
CA GLY A 37 4.42 17.73 7.31
C GLY A 37 3.82 16.36 6.98
N CYS A 38 4.62 15.44 6.44
CA CYS A 38 4.26 14.05 6.25
C CYS A 38 4.62 13.13 7.43
N ASP A 39 5.35 13.63 8.44
CA ASP A 39 5.69 12.84 9.61
C ASP A 39 4.40 12.35 10.29
N HIS A 40 4.40 11.10 10.75
CA HIS A 40 3.30 10.46 11.47
C HIS A 40 2.02 10.19 10.66
N LEU A 41 2.09 10.30 9.33
CA LEU A 41 0.95 10.04 8.45
C LEU A 41 1.08 8.70 7.71
N ASP A 42 -0.07 8.11 7.38
CA ASP A 42 -0.15 6.90 6.58
C ASP A 42 0.26 7.19 5.11
N PRO A 43 1.18 6.42 4.52
CA PRO A 43 1.67 6.64 3.15
C PRO A 43 0.62 6.38 2.07
N VAL A 44 -0.42 5.58 2.33
CA VAL A 44 -1.48 5.28 1.36
C VAL A 44 -2.52 6.40 1.36
N ALA A 45 -2.98 6.82 2.53
CA ALA A 45 -3.96 7.88 2.72
C ALA A 45 -3.47 9.25 2.23
N THR A 46 -2.16 9.48 2.28
CA THR A 46 -1.52 10.72 1.80
C THR A 46 -1.09 10.67 0.34
N GLY A 47 -1.23 9.53 -0.35
CA GLY A 47 -0.76 9.33 -1.72
C GLY A 47 0.76 9.10 -1.85
N CYS A 48 1.53 9.26 -0.78
CA CYS A 48 3.00 9.13 -0.80
C CYS A 48 3.52 7.73 -1.16
N SER A 49 2.71 6.69 -1.00
CA SER A 49 3.03 5.32 -1.40
C SER A 49 3.15 5.13 -2.92
N ALA A 50 2.54 6.02 -3.72
CA ALA A 50 2.61 5.95 -5.18
C ALA A 50 4.06 6.12 -5.67
N GLY A 51 4.53 5.17 -6.50
CA GLY A 51 5.90 5.19 -7.03
C GLY A 51 7.00 4.88 -6.01
N SER A 52 6.65 4.42 -4.80
CA SER A 52 7.63 4.11 -3.76
C SER A 52 8.44 2.84 -4.03
N THR A 53 9.67 2.79 -3.51
CA THR A 53 10.62 1.68 -3.68
C THR A 53 11.02 1.07 -2.34
N THR A 54 11.50 -0.18 -2.36
CA THR A 54 12.14 -0.79 -1.18
C THR A 54 13.62 -0.45 -1.22
N VAL A 55 14.11 0.20 -0.16
CA VAL A 55 15.53 0.60 0.00
C VAL A 55 16.34 -0.54 0.63
N ALA A 56 15.76 -1.20 1.62
CA ALA A 56 16.35 -2.33 2.33
C ALA A 56 15.25 -3.26 2.81
N SER A 57 15.59 -4.52 3.07
CA SER A 57 14.69 -5.49 3.68
C SER A 57 15.42 -6.41 4.64
N ALA A 58 14.68 -6.97 5.59
CA ALA A 58 15.19 -7.96 6.52
C ALA A 58 14.09 -8.98 6.85
N ALA A 59 14.50 -10.22 7.08
CA ALA A 59 13.61 -11.26 7.58
C ALA A 59 13.20 -10.96 9.03
N ILE A 60 11.92 -11.16 9.34
CA ILE A 60 11.37 -11.17 10.70
C ILE A 60 11.29 -12.65 11.11
N GLY A 61 12.43 -13.22 11.49
CA GLY A 61 12.57 -14.67 11.68
C GLY A 61 12.10 -15.44 10.43
N SER A 62 11.34 -16.52 10.64
CA SER A 62 10.69 -17.27 9.55
C SER A 62 9.23 -16.84 9.30
N VAL A 63 8.73 -15.82 10.01
CA VAL A 63 7.30 -15.48 10.07
C VAL A 63 6.92 -14.27 9.21
N GLY A 64 7.90 -13.53 8.70
CA GLY A 64 7.64 -12.41 7.80
C GLY A 64 8.89 -11.67 7.35
N THR A 65 8.66 -10.50 6.79
CA THR A 65 9.69 -9.61 6.26
C THR A 65 9.32 -8.17 6.62
N VAL A 66 10.31 -7.37 7.00
CA VAL A 66 10.21 -5.91 7.05
C VAL A 66 10.94 -5.31 5.86
N GLU A 67 10.35 -4.30 5.26
CA GLU A 67 10.95 -3.49 4.21
C GLU A 67 11.01 -2.04 4.67
N LEU A 68 12.17 -1.40 4.48
CA LEU A 68 12.30 0.05 4.50
C LEU A 68 11.85 0.57 3.14
N ARG A 69 10.73 1.31 3.12
CA ARG A 69 10.13 1.89 1.94
C ARG A 69 10.50 3.36 1.83
N TRP A 70 10.69 3.85 0.60
CA TRP A 70 11.01 5.24 0.27
C TRP A 70 10.06 5.79 -0.79
N SER A 71 9.57 7.02 -0.58
CA SER A 71 8.85 7.79 -1.59
C SER A 71 9.73 8.90 -2.16
N PRO A 72 10.09 8.87 -3.46
CA PRO A 72 10.78 10.01 -4.07
C PRO A 72 9.90 11.27 -4.13
N THR A 73 8.58 11.11 -4.20
CA THR A 73 7.62 12.22 -4.29
C THR A 73 7.52 12.99 -2.98
N CYS A 74 7.36 12.27 -1.86
CA CYS A 74 7.19 12.90 -0.53
C CYS A 74 8.51 13.02 0.24
N GLN A 75 9.57 12.37 -0.24
CA GLN A 75 10.87 12.24 0.44
C GLN A 75 10.75 11.65 1.85
N THR A 76 9.84 10.70 2.01
CA THR A 76 9.55 10.01 3.27
C THR A 76 9.96 8.55 3.21
N ASN A 77 10.28 8.00 4.39
CA ASN A 77 10.45 6.58 4.60
C ASN A 77 9.39 6.02 5.56
N TRP A 78 9.07 4.74 5.44
CA TRP A 78 8.22 4.00 6.37
C TRP A 78 8.56 2.51 6.34
N SER A 79 8.10 1.78 7.34
CA SER A 79 8.19 0.33 7.39
C SER A 79 7.01 -0.33 6.70
N ARG A 80 7.26 -1.39 5.93
CA ARG A 80 6.23 -2.29 5.41
C ARG A 80 6.48 -3.70 5.94
N VAL A 81 5.56 -4.20 6.75
CA VAL A 81 5.64 -5.52 7.38
C VAL A 81 4.73 -6.49 6.65
N THR A 82 5.31 -7.58 6.15
CA THR A 82 4.60 -8.63 5.42
C THR A 82 4.71 -9.95 6.18
N VAL A 83 3.59 -10.63 6.42
CA VAL A 83 3.60 -11.98 7.00
C VAL A 83 3.91 -13.02 5.92
N ALA A 84 4.69 -14.05 6.25
CA ALA A 84 5.15 -15.05 5.30
C ALA A 84 4.03 -15.92 4.71
N ALA A 85 2.86 -16.00 5.36
CA ALA A 85 1.70 -16.79 4.92
C ALA A 85 0.98 -16.22 3.67
N GLY A 86 1.65 -15.40 2.85
CA GLY A 86 1.15 -14.99 1.53
C GLY A 86 -0.06 -14.04 1.56
N GLY A 87 -0.20 -13.22 2.60
CA GLY A 87 -1.25 -12.19 2.68
C GLY A 87 -2.41 -12.53 3.63
N ALA A 88 -2.62 -13.81 3.95
CA ALA A 88 -3.47 -14.18 5.08
C ALA A 88 -2.73 -13.86 6.38
N ASN A 89 -3.39 -13.23 7.36
CA ASN A 89 -2.92 -13.20 8.74
C ASN A 89 -3.65 -14.33 9.49
N PRO A 90 -3.18 -15.61 9.38
CA PRO A 90 -3.96 -16.78 9.78
C PRO A 90 -4.19 -16.89 11.30
N SER A 91 -3.65 -15.98 12.11
CA SER A 91 -3.54 -16.18 13.56
C SER A 91 -3.59 -14.87 14.36
N SER A 92 -4.16 -13.80 13.79
CA SER A 92 -4.27 -12.49 14.44
C SER A 92 -2.94 -12.01 15.03
N PHE A 93 -1.85 -12.15 14.27
CA PHE A 93 -0.56 -11.68 14.72
C PHE A 93 -0.60 -10.17 14.97
N TRP A 94 -0.06 -9.75 16.11
CA TRP A 94 0.29 -8.34 16.31
C TRP A 94 1.51 -8.04 15.46
N ARG A 95 1.42 -6.99 14.65
CA ARG A 95 2.55 -6.49 13.86
C ARG A 95 2.88 -5.10 14.33
N TYR A 96 4.17 -4.87 14.53
CA TYR A 96 4.74 -3.59 14.90
C TYR A 96 5.62 -3.14 13.76
N ALA A 97 5.34 -1.97 13.23
CA ALA A 97 5.98 -1.37 12.08
C ALA A 97 6.62 -0.06 12.53
N ASP A 98 7.91 -0.12 12.86
CA ASP A 98 8.70 1.00 13.37
C ASP A 98 9.49 1.64 12.24
N ILE A 99 9.61 2.96 12.26
CA ILE A 99 10.48 3.73 11.36
C ILE A 99 11.31 4.73 12.15
N TYR A 100 12.59 4.84 11.79
CA TYR A 100 13.53 5.72 12.45
C TYR A 100 14.21 6.61 11.41
N ARG A 101 14.45 7.87 11.79
CA ARG A 101 15.25 8.86 11.04
C ARG A 101 16.44 9.27 11.88
N GLN A 102 17.62 9.38 11.27
CA GLN A 102 18.84 9.77 11.99
C GLN A 102 18.90 11.28 12.31
N SER A 103 18.51 12.16 11.39
CA SER A 103 18.65 13.61 11.54
C SER A 103 17.49 14.41 10.93
N PRO A 104 16.83 15.29 11.70
CA PRO A 104 16.83 15.26 13.16
C PRO A 104 16.32 13.90 13.63
N ALA A 105 16.91 13.38 14.71
CA ALA A 105 16.54 12.06 15.21
C ALA A 105 15.04 12.00 15.50
N SER A 106 14.35 11.01 14.93
CA SER A 106 12.93 10.79 15.13
C SER A 106 12.58 9.32 14.99
N HIS A 107 11.47 8.91 15.60
CA HIS A 107 10.95 7.56 15.60
C HIS A 107 9.43 7.63 15.54
N ASP A 108 8.83 6.75 14.75
CA ASP A 108 7.40 6.47 14.76
C ASP A 108 7.18 4.96 14.89
N TYR A 109 6.10 4.62 15.56
CA TYR A 109 5.67 3.28 15.88
C TYR A 109 4.21 3.12 15.51
N PHE A 110 3.93 2.07 14.72
CA PHE A 110 2.57 1.67 14.39
C PHE A 110 2.36 0.20 14.78
N ASP A 111 1.31 -0.07 15.55
CA ASP A 111 0.87 -1.42 15.87
C ASP A 111 -0.44 -1.78 15.16
N PHE A 112 -0.55 -3.03 14.74
CA PHE A 112 -1.74 -3.51 14.06
C PHE A 112 -2.06 -4.97 14.42
N ASN A 113 -3.24 -5.15 15.01
CA ASN A 113 -3.87 -6.44 15.22
C ASN A 113 -5.17 -6.51 14.42
N GLY A 114 -5.16 -7.30 13.36
CA GLY A 114 -6.25 -7.40 12.41
C GLY A 114 -5.90 -8.21 11.19
N ASN A 115 -6.85 -8.37 10.29
CA ASN A 115 -6.65 -9.14 9.07
C ASN A 115 -5.85 -8.35 8.03
N GLY A 116 -5.28 -9.07 7.05
CA GLY A 116 -4.57 -8.48 5.92
C GLY A 116 -3.08 -8.35 6.14
N SER A 117 -2.35 -8.36 5.03
CA SER A 117 -0.91 -8.14 4.93
C SER A 117 -0.61 -7.73 3.47
N PRO A 118 0.30 -6.79 3.21
CA PRO A 118 1.20 -6.14 4.17
C PRO A 118 0.50 -5.11 5.07
N VAL A 119 1.21 -4.72 6.12
CA VAL A 119 0.86 -3.59 6.99
C VAL A 119 1.88 -2.48 6.75
N TYR A 120 1.39 -1.26 6.64
CA TYR A 120 2.21 -0.07 6.44
C TYR A 120 2.30 0.67 7.78
N GLY A 121 3.51 1.00 8.21
CA GLY A 121 3.72 1.95 9.29
C GLY A 121 3.56 3.39 8.80
N ASN A 122 3.54 4.32 9.75
CA ASN A 122 3.54 5.75 9.47
C ASN A 122 4.85 6.19 8.82
N MET A 123 4.81 7.36 8.17
CA MET A 123 5.95 7.95 7.50
C MET A 123 6.81 8.84 8.42
N LEU A 124 8.09 8.93 8.11
CA LEU A 124 8.97 10.04 8.51
C LEU A 124 9.66 10.62 7.28
N TYR A 125 9.68 11.94 7.14
CA TYR A 125 10.47 12.66 6.15
C TYR A 125 11.94 12.46 6.41
N ALA A 126 12.63 11.74 5.54
CA ALA A 126 14.01 11.33 5.80
C ALA A 126 14.78 11.14 4.47
N PRO A 127 15.14 12.23 3.76
CA PRO A 127 16.01 12.14 2.59
C PRO A 127 17.44 11.64 2.91
N GLY A 128 17.80 11.60 4.20
CA GLY A 128 19.05 11.03 4.69
C GLY A 128 18.87 9.61 5.25
N CYS A 129 19.65 9.26 6.26
CA CYS A 129 19.63 7.93 6.86
C CYS A 129 18.33 7.62 7.61
N ALA A 130 17.77 6.45 7.29
CA ALA A 130 16.61 5.87 7.93
C ALA A 130 16.76 4.36 8.07
N TRP A 131 16.03 3.77 9.01
CA TRP A 131 15.91 2.32 9.14
C TRP A 131 14.52 1.94 9.62
N ALA A 132 14.07 0.76 9.22
CA ALA A 132 12.78 0.20 9.58
C ALA A 132 12.99 -1.02 10.48
N SER A 133 12.20 -1.14 11.54
CA SER A 133 12.12 -2.39 12.30
C SER A 133 10.70 -2.95 12.19
N GLY A 134 10.61 -4.27 12.08
CA GLY A 134 9.34 -4.98 12.05
C GLY A 134 9.35 -6.07 13.11
N THR A 135 8.33 -6.10 13.96
CA THR A 135 8.14 -7.19 14.93
C THR A 135 6.81 -7.87 14.67
N ILE A 136 6.80 -9.20 14.64
CA ILE A 136 5.58 -10.01 14.56
C ILE A 136 5.49 -10.83 15.84
N GLN A 137 4.42 -10.62 16.60
CA GLN A 137 4.07 -11.42 17.77
C GLN A 137 2.96 -12.42 17.43
N TYR A 138 3.20 -13.67 17.80
CA TYR A 138 2.36 -14.84 17.53
C TYR A 138 2.30 -15.73 18.79
N SER A 139 1.46 -16.78 18.76
CA SER A 139 1.28 -17.67 19.93
C SER A 139 2.59 -18.32 20.43
N GLY A 140 3.56 -18.52 19.54
CA GLY A 140 4.87 -19.08 19.84
C GLY A 140 5.96 -18.07 20.24
N GLY A 141 5.65 -16.79 20.38
CA GLY A 141 6.59 -15.74 20.79
C GLY A 141 6.58 -14.52 19.87
N TRP A 142 7.70 -13.81 19.80
CA TRP A 142 7.90 -12.69 18.88
C TRP A 142 9.17 -12.88 18.07
N SER A 143 9.15 -12.37 16.85
CA SER A 143 10.32 -12.26 15.97
C SER A 143 10.46 -10.82 15.50
N THR A 144 11.70 -10.35 15.36
CA THR A 144 12.03 -8.99 14.92
C THR A 144 13.03 -9.04 13.78
N GLY A 145 12.88 -8.15 12.81
CA GLY A 145 13.87 -7.86 11.77
C GLY A 145 14.08 -6.35 11.66
N THR A 146 15.27 -5.94 11.23
CA THR A 146 15.62 -4.53 11.03
C THR A 146 16.28 -4.34 9.67
N ALA A 147 15.70 -3.46 8.85
CA ALA A 147 16.18 -3.08 7.54
C ALA A 147 16.80 -1.69 7.60
N VAL A 148 18.12 -1.60 7.43
CA VAL A 148 18.89 -0.35 7.50
C VAL A 148 19.21 0.13 6.08
N GLN A 149 19.01 1.42 5.82
CA GLN A 149 19.39 2.02 4.55
C GLN A 149 20.89 1.82 4.28
N PRO A 150 21.31 1.34 3.08
CA PRO A 150 22.72 1.18 2.76
C PRO A 150 23.50 2.49 2.86
N GLY A 151 24.69 2.44 3.46
CA GLY A 151 25.53 3.63 3.70
C GLY A 151 25.18 4.39 4.98
N CYS A 152 24.18 3.88 5.70
CA CYS A 152 24.00 4.03 7.14
C CYS A 152 24.49 2.72 7.79
#